data_AF-A0A7C9FXZ7-F1
#
_entry.id   AF-A0A7C9FXZ7-F1
#
_cell.length_a   1.000
_cell.length_b   1.000
_cell.length_c   1.000
_cell.angle_alpha   90.00
_cell.angle_beta   90.00
_cell.angle_gamma   90.00
#
_symmetry.space_group_name_H-M   'P 1'
#
loop_
_entity.id
_entity.type
_entity.pdbx_description
1 polymer ?
#
loop_
_entity_poly.entity_id
_entity_poly.type
_entity_poly.pdbx_seq_one_letter_code
_entity_poly.pdbx_strand_id
1 'polypeptide(L)'
;YMGRLINRTLTRHSELSFSTFFVSSMSELLKQVALDGCGIAWLPEYAIQQEIRSGKLVVLNRDELVIPIQAYAYRMNTRMNPVAERFWRELRELEIVLS
;
A
#
# COMPACT_ATOMS: atom_id res chain seq x y z
N TYR A 1 -2.92 9.40 0.95
CA TYR A 1 -3.71 8.46 1.77
C TYR A 1 -2.81 7.66 2.70
N MET A 2 -1.84 6.90 2.18
CA MET A 2 -0.92 6.06 2.97
C MET A 2 -0.12 6.81 4.04
N GLY A 3 0.50 7.96 3.70
CA GLY A 3 1.24 8.75 4.69
C GLY A 3 0.41 9.17 5.91
N ARG A 4 -0.91 9.35 5.76
CA ARG A 4 -1.80 9.63 6.90
C ARG A 4 -2.03 8.39 7.77
N LEU A 5 -2.10 7.20 7.17
CA LEU A 5 -2.23 5.95 7.93
C LEU A 5 -0.95 5.66 8.72
N ILE A 6 0.21 5.90 8.11
CA ILE A 6 1.51 5.77 8.77
C ILE A 6 1.58 6.74 9.95
N ASN A 7 1.33 8.04 9.73
CA ASN A 7 1.37 9.03 10.82
C ASN A 7 0.45 8.67 11.99
N ARG A 8 -0.77 8.17 11.72
CA ARG A 8 -1.68 7.68 12.77
C ARG A 8 -1.11 6.50 13.55
N THR A 9 -0.43 5.59 12.87
CA THR A 9 0.22 4.41 13.49
C THR A 9 1.39 4.87 14.36
N LEU A 10 2.24 5.79 13.87
CA LEU A 10 3.33 6.36 14.65
C LEU A 10 2.84 7.10 15.91
N THR A 11 1.70 7.81 15.84
CA THR A 11 1.12 8.46 17.02
C THR A 11 0.62 7.45 18.06
N ARG A 12 0.18 6.26 17.65
CA ARG A 12 -0.26 5.19 18.57
C ARG A 12 0.90 4.48 19.25
N HIS A 13 2.07 4.48 18.61
CA HIS A 13 3.29 3.85 19.10
C HIS A 13 4.32 4.90 19.52
N SER A 14 3.95 5.77 20.45
CA SER A 14 4.82 6.87 20.94
C SER A 14 6.06 6.38 21.70
N GLU A 15 6.05 5.13 22.15
CA GLU A 15 7.20 4.44 22.75
C GLU A 15 8.33 4.19 21.74
N LEU A 16 8.01 4.17 20.44
CA LEU A 16 8.98 4.03 19.38
C LEU A 16 9.46 5.42 18.92
N SER A 17 10.77 5.65 19.01
CA SER A 17 11.38 6.88 18.53
C SER A 17 11.70 6.76 17.04
N PHE A 18 11.02 7.53 16.21
CA PHE A 18 11.25 7.60 14.77
C PHE A 18 11.73 8.99 14.36
N SER A 19 12.65 9.05 13.40
CA SER A 19 13.05 10.29 12.73
C SER A 19 12.74 10.18 11.24
N THR A 20 11.74 10.95 10.78
CA THR A 20 11.36 10.98 9.37
C THR A 20 12.36 11.85 8.60
N PHE A 21 13.23 11.22 7.80
CA PHE A 21 14.23 11.94 6.99
C PHE A 21 13.85 12.02 5.50
N PHE A 22 12.89 11.21 5.04
CA PHE A 22 12.48 11.17 3.65
C PHE A 22 10.97 10.92 3.50
N VAL A 23 10.33 11.63 2.57
CA VAL A 23 8.90 11.50 2.28
C VAL A 23 8.70 11.57 0.77
N SER A 24 7.93 10.63 0.23
CA SER A 24 7.53 10.62 -1.18
C SER A 24 6.13 10.05 -1.34
N SER A 25 5.42 10.51 -2.38
CA SER A 25 4.15 9.93 -2.82
C SER A 25 4.32 8.68 -3.68
N MET A 26 5.53 8.40 -4.16
CA MET A 26 5.84 7.26 -5.03
C MET A 26 6.40 6.09 -4.22
N SER A 27 5.68 4.98 -4.19
CA SER A 27 6.11 3.77 -3.47
C SER A 27 7.43 3.20 -4.00
N GLU A 28 7.67 3.28 -5.32
CA GLU A 28 8.92 2.82 -5.93
C GLU A 28 10.13 3.62 -5.44
N LEU A 29 10.00 4.94 -5.25
CA LEU A 29 11.09 5.74 -4.74
C LEU A 29 11.41 5.41 -3.28
N LEU A 30 10.37 5.20 -2.45
CA LEU A 30 10.55 4.76 -1.06
C LEU A 30 11.20 3.37 -0.98
N LYS A 31 10.82 2.45 -1.89
CA LYS A 31 11.45 1.14 -2.00
C LYS A 31 12.92 1.24 -2.34
N GLN A 32 13.29 2.09 -3.30
CA GLN A 32 14.69 2.29 -3.67
C GLN A 32 15.53 2.82 -2.48
N VAL A 33 15.04 3.82 -1.76
CA VAL A 33 15.71 4.37 -0.57
C VAL A 33 15.92 3.29 0.52
N ALA A 34 14.96 2.38 0.70
CA ALA A 34 15.11 1.26 1.62
C ALA A 34 16.14 0.22 1.11
N LEU A 35 16.13 -0.09 -0.18
CA LEU A 35 17.08 -1.01 -0.82
C LEU A 35 18.52 -0.47 -0.80
N ASP A 36 18.68 0.84 -0.90
CA ASP A 36 19.97 1.53 -0.79
C ASP A 36 20.49 1.58 0.66
N GLY A 37 19.74 1.01 1.62
CA GLY A 37 20.13 0.93 3.03
C GLY A 37 20.02 2.25 3.79
N CYS A 38 19.31 3.25 3.24
CA CYS A 38 19.20 4.56 3.88
C CYS A 38 18.26 4.57 5.10
N GLY A 39 17.41 3.56 5.28
CA GLY A 39 16.50 3.46 6.42
C GLY A 39 15.40 2.43 6.28
N ILE A 40 14.33 2.62 7.05
CA ILE A 40 13.16 1.74 7.12
C ILE A 40 11.98 2.42 6.43
N ALA A 41 11.17 1.66 5.70
CA ALA A 41 9.98 2.16 5.03
C ALA A 41 8.77 1.23 5.24
N TRP A 42 7.59 1.83 5.44
CA TRP A 42 6.33 1.13 5.23
C TRP A 42 6.01 1.11 3.74
N LEU A 43 5.94 -0.09 3.15
CA LEU A 43 5.70 -0.30 1.72
C LEU A 43 4.51 -1.24 1.51
N PRO A 44 3.69 -1.06 0.46
CA PRO A 44 2.64 -2.02 0.12
C PRO A 44 3.26 -3.37 -0.24
N GLU A 45 2.65 -4.46 0.22
CA GLU A 45 3.15 -5.81 -0.02
C GLU A 45 3.34 -6.12 -1.52
N TYR A 46 2.37 -5.73 -2.36
CA TYR A 46 2.43 -5.96 -3.80
C TYR A 46 3.66 -5.33 -4.48
N ALA A 47 4.28 -4.31 -3.87
CA ALA A 47 5.41 -3.59 -4.44
C ALA A 47 6.78 -4.19 -4.08
N ILE A 48 6.82 -5.13 -3.13
CA ILE A 48 8.07 -5.65 -2.54
C ILE A 48 8.16 -7.18 -2.48
N GLN A 49 7.22 -7.90 -3.14
CA GLN A 49 7.18 -9.37 -3.08
C GLN A 49 8.49 -10.00 -3.58
N GLN A 50 9.08 -9.45 -4.64
CA GLN A 50 10.32 -9.96 -5.22
C GLN A 50 11.52 -9.69 -4.31
N GLU A 51 11.61 -8.50 -3.72
CA GLU A 51 12.68 -8.10 -2.82
C GLU A 51 12.67 -8.92 -1.53
N ILE A 52 11.49 -9.25 -1.00
CA ILE A 52 11.35 -10.17 0.14
C ILE A 52 11.80 -11.57 -0.26
N ARG A 53 11.32 -12.11 -1.39
CA ARG A 53 11.69 -13.47 -1.85
C ARG A 53 13.19 -13.62 -2.12
N SER A 54 13.82 -12.55 -2.63
CA SER A 54 15.26 -12.53 -2.91
C SER A 54 16.12 -12.15 -1.70
N GLY A 55 15.53 -11.85 -0.54
CA GLY A 55 16.23 -11.47 0.68
C GLY A 55 16.86 -10.07 0.64
N LYS A 56 16.51 -9.24 -0.35
CA LYS A 56 16.97 -7.84 -0.45
C LYS A 56 16.27 -6.93 0.56
N LEU A 57 15.02 -7.26 0.91
CA LEU A 57 14.28 -6.63 1.99
C LEU A 57 13.82 -7.68 2.99
N VAL A 58 13.72 -7.27 4.25
CA VAL A 58 13.18 -8.10 5.34
C VAL A 58 12.02 -7.36 6.01
N VAL A 59 11.01 -8.12 6.41
CA VAL A 59 9.88 -7.59 7.16
C VAL A 59 10.26 -7.49 8.64
N LEU A 60 10.23 -6.29 9.21
CA LEU A 60 10.65 -6.03 10.59
C LEU A 60 9.57 -6.33 11.64
N ASN A 61 8.30 -6.25 11.27
CA ASN A 61 7.15 -6.50 12.14
C ASN A 61 6.01 -7.11 11.32
N ARG A 62 5.30 -8.08 11.89
CA ARG A 62 4.20 -8.79 11.23
C ARG A 62 2.86 -8.62 11.96
N ASP A 63 2.82 -7.78 12.99
CA ASP A 63 1.70 -7.63 13.90
C ASP A 63 1.27 -6.15 13.98
N GLU A 64 1.58 -5.48 15.09
CA GLU A 64 1.02 -4.16 15.45
C GLU A 64 1.39 -3.02 14.48
N LEU A 65 2.52 -3.11 13.78
CA LEU A 65 2.97 -2.09 12.83
C LEU A 65 2.53 -2.37 11.39
N VAL A 66 1.76 -3.44 11.17
CA VAL A 66 1.17 -3.76 9.87
C VAL A 66 -0.11 -2.94 9.69
N ILE A 67 -0.14 -2.14 8.63
CA ILE A 67 -1.26 -1.25 8.32
C ILE A 67 -2.08 -1.89 7.18
N PRO A 68 -3.28 -2.45 7.45
CA PRO A 68 -4.10 -3.00 6.39
C PRO A 68 -4.59 -1.88 5.47
N ILE A 69 -4.46 -2.10 4.17
CA ILE A 69 -4.95 -1.19 3.13
C ILE A 69 -5.94 -1.93 2.25
N GLN A 70 -6.94 -1.20 1.75
CA GLN A 70 -7.97 -1.73 0.87
C GLN A 70 -8.04 -0.86 -0.38
N ALA A 71 -8.13 -1.51 -1.54
CA ALA A 71 -8.36 -0.86 -2.82
C ALA A 71 -9.85 -0.95 -3.16
N TYR A 72 -10.44 0.16 -3.59
CA TYR A 72 -11.86 0.24 -3.92
C TYR A 72 -12.02 0.86 -5.31
N ALA A 73 -12.88 0.26 -6.12
CA ALA A 73 -13.34 0.85 -7.36
C ALA A 73 -14.66 1.59 -7.11
N TYR A 74 -14.70 2.89 -7.44
CA TYR A 74 -15.89 3.72 -7.25
C TYR A 74 -16.54 4.10 -8.57
N ARG A 75 -17.88 4.08 -8.59
CA ARG A 75 -18.69 4.56 -9.72
C ARG A 75 -19.80 5.49 -9.24
N MET A 76 -20.28 6.35 -10.13
CA MET A 76 -21.50 7.11 -9.87
C MET A 76 -22.70 6.17 -9.89
N ASN A 77 -23.69 6.42 -9.02
CA ASN A 77 -24.93 5.65 -8.99
C ASN A 77 -25.87 5.98 -10.17
N THR A 78 -25.55 7.02 -10.95
CA THR A 78 -26.28 7.38 -12.17
C THR A 78 -25.92 6.42 -13.31
N ARG A 79 -26.88 6.18 -14.22
CA ARG A 79 -26.66 5.33 -15.39
C ARG A 79 -25.57 5.94 -16.26
N MET A 80 -24.52 5.15 -16.52
CA MET A 80 -23.42 5.53 -17.40
C MET A 80 -23.72 5.13 -18.85
N ASN A 81 -22.83 5.51 -19.78
CA ASN A 81 -22.95 5.03 -21.15
C ASN A 81 -22.82 3.48 -21.22
N PRO A 82 -23.32 2.83 -22.29
CA PRO A 82 -23.33 1.38 -22.38
C PRO A 82 -21.95 0.72 -22.28
N VAL A 83 -20.88 1.40 -22.71
CA VAL A 83 -19.49 0.88 -22.63
C VAL A 83 -19.03 0.85 -21.18
N ALA A 84 -19.26 1.93 -20.43
CA ALA A 84 -18.92 2.00 -19.01
C ALA A 84 -19.72 0.99 -18.17
N GLU A 85 -21.02 0.81 -18.45
CA GLU A 85 -21.83 -0.20 -17.75
C GLU A 85 -21.36 -1.63 -18.02
N ARG A 86 -20.85 -1.91 -19.23
CA ARG A 86 -20.23 -3.19 -19.56
C ARG A 86 -18.93 -3.38 -18.78
N PHE A 87 -18.06 -2.38 -18.78
CA PHE A 87 -16.82 -2.40 -18.00
C PHE A 87 -17.08 -2.66 -16.51
N TRP A 88 -18.07 -1.99 -15.90
CA TRP A 88 -18.44 -2.22 -14.49
C TRP A 88 -19.06 -3.59 -14.20
N ARG A 89 -19.58 -4.27 -15.22
CA ARG A 89 -20.05 -5.66 -15.09
C ARG A 89 -18.86 -6.61 -15.12
N GLU A 90 -17.98 -6.46 -16.10
CA GLU A 90 -16.77 -7.25 -16.25
C GLU A 90 -15.84 -7.07 -15.03
N LEU A 91 -15.69 -5.85 -14.53
CA LEU A 91 -14.88 -5.56 -13.33
C LEU A 91 -15.43 -6.27 -12.08
N ARG A 92 -16.76 -6.38 -11.94
CA ARG A 92 -17.38 -7.12 -10.83
C ARG A 92 -17.19 -8.63 -10.97
N GLU A 93 -17.20 -9.15 -12.20
CA GLU A 93 -16.91 -10.57 -12.45
C GLU A 93 -15.45 -10.90 -12.10
N LEU A 94 -14.51 -10.01 -12.39
CA LEU A 94 -13.10 -10.17 -12.01
C LEU A 94 -12.87 -10.20 -10.49
N GLU A 95 -13.62 -9.40 -9.72
CA GLU A 95 -13.53 -9.40 -8.25
C GLU A 95 -13.92 -10.75 -7.66
N ILE A 96 -15.00 -11.36 -8.15
CA ILE A 96 -15.52 -12.65 -7.65
C ILE A 96 -14.53 -13.80 -7.89
N VAL A 97 -13.72 -13.73 -8.95
CA VAL A 97 -12.74 -14.78 -9.28
C VAL A 97 -11.47 -14.68 -8.41
N LEU A 98 -11.17 -13.49 -7.87
CA LEU A 98 -9.97 -13.22 -7.09
C LEU A 98 -10.20 -13.25 -5.57
N SER A 99 -11.45 -13.41 -5.13
CA SER A 99 -11.86 -13.52 -3.71
C SER A 99 -12.17 -14.96 -3.31
#